data_AF-A0A6B3ATU5-F1
#
_entry.id   AF-A0A6B3ATU5-F1
#
_cell.length_a   1.000
_cell.length_b   1.000
_cell.length_c   1.000
_cell.angle_alpha   90.00
_cell.angle_beta   90.00
_cell.angle_gamma   90.00
#
_symmetry.space_group_name_H-M   'P 1'
#
loop_
_entity.id
_entity.type
_entity.pdbx_description
1 polymer ?
#
loop_
_entity_poly.entity_id
_entity_poly.type
_entity_poly.pdbx_seq_one_letter_code
_entity_poly.pdbx_strand_id
1 'polypeptide(L)'
;VGLGAPAWDLARPAAWYACGLLGPGEWARFLDAYRAARGPAVPAAGDPWPALDVPARALTVQTAARMIVKSAADGRPLDEVEQCVVDACARIAAVPAAAEGELAPGGTT
;
A
#
# COMPACT_ATOMS: atom_id res chain seq x y z
N VAL A 1 9.97 22.13 -1.57
CA VAL A 1 10.44 20.99 -0.75
C VAL A 1 9.31 19.97 -0.66
N GLY A 2 9.58 18.68 -0.88
CA GLY A 2 8.62 17.60 -0.62
C GLY A 2 8.68 17.24 0.86
N LEU A 3 7.66 17.64 1.63
CA LEU A 3 7.60 17.46 3.08
C LEU A 3 6.92 16.13 3.51
N GLY A 4 6.60 15.25 2.56
CA GLY A 4 5.94 13.99 2.84
C GLY A 4 6.88 12.94 3.43
N ALA A 5 6.32 11.98 4.17
CA ALA A 5 7.08 10.83 4.63
C ALA A 5 7.60 10.04 3.41
N PRO A 6 8.90 9.67 3.34
CA PRO A 6 9.49 9.04 2.15
C PRO A 6 8.79 7.74 1.69
N ALA A 7 8.12 7.04 2.61
CA ALA A 7 7.32 5.85 2.30
C ALA A 7 6.25 6.09 1.21
N TRP A 8 5.74 7.32 1.09
CA TRP A 8 4.74 7.66 0.07
C TRP A 8 5.28 7.58 -1.36
N ASP A 9 6.58 7.74 -1.56
CA ASP A 9 7.20 7.57 -2.89
C ASP A 9 7.12 6.11 -3.36
N LEU A 10 7.07 5.17 -2.41
CA LEU A 10 6.95 3.74 -2.67
C LEU A 10 5.51 3.21 -2.64
N ALA A 11 4.52 4.09 -2.42
CA ALA A 11 3.11 3.69 -2.33
C ALA A 11 2.65 2.90 -3.56
N ARG A 12 3.02 3.34 -4.77
CA ARG A 12 2.60 2.73 -6.04
C ARG A 12 3.15 1.31 -6.24
N PRO A 13 4.48 1.09 -6.23
CA PRO A 13 4.99 -0.27 -6.40
C PRO A 13 4.55 -1.21 -5.27
N ALA A 14 4.41 -0.71 -4.03
CA ALA A 14 3.90 -1.50 -2.91
C ALA A 14 2.43 -1.89 -3.10
N ALA A 15 1.57 -0.96 -3.52
CA ALA A 15 0.16 -1.22 -3.81
C ALA A 15 0.01 -2.26 -4.94
N TRP A 16 0.78 -2.15 -6.02
CA TRP A 16 0.73 -3.12 -7.11
C TRP A 16 1.13 -4.52 -6.69
N TYR A 17 2.19 -4.65 -5.89
CA TYR A 17 2.58 -5.94 -5.35
C TYR A 17 1.47 -6.52 -4.44
N ALA A 18 0.91 -5.71 -3.53
CA ALA A 18 -0.17 -6.15 -2.64
C ALA A 18 -1.48 -6.51 -3.37
N CYS A 19 -1.74 -5.90 -4.53
CA CYS A 19 -2.87 -6.24 -5.39
C CYS A 19 -2.60 -7.45 -6.29
N GLY A 20 -1.37 -7.96 -6.37
CA GLY A 20 -0.98 -9.03 -7.29
C GLY A 20 -0.66 -8.57 -8.71
N LEU A 21 -0.58 -7.25 -8.95
CA LEU A 21 -0.26 -6.65 -10.25
C LEU A 21 1.25 -6.57 -10.53
N LEU A 22 2.07 -6.65 -9.49
CA LEU A 22 3.53 -6.73 -9.59
C LEU A 22 4.00 -8.07 -9.04
N GLY A 23 4.76 -8.83 -9.84
CA GLY A 23 5.28 -10.12 -9.43
C GLY A 23 6.28 -10.03 -8.27
N PRO A 24 6.43 -11.10 -7.47
CA PRO A 24 7.34 -11.11 -6.33
C PRO A 24 8.81 -10.95 -6.71
N GLY A 25 9.22 -11.44 -7.89
CA GLY A 25 10.59 -11.29 -8.38
C GLY A 25 10.91 -9.83 -8.73
N GLU A 26 10.00 -9.15 -9.43
CA GLU A 26 10.12 -7.74 -9.78
C GLU A 26 10.11 -6.85 -8.54
N TRP A 27 9.23 -7.15 -7.58
CA TRP A 27 9.17 -6.46 -6.30
C TRP A 27 10.47 -6.60 -5.49
N ALA A 28 10.99 -7.82 -5.35
CA ALA A 28 12.24 -8.08 -4.65
C ALA A 28 13.42 -7.34 -5.31
N ARG A 29 13.55 -7.46 -6.64
CA ARG A 29 14.59 -6.78 -7.41
C ARG A 29 14.52 -5.25 -7.25
N PHE A 30 13.31 -4.69 -7.27
CA PHE A 30 13.11 -3.26 -7.05
C PHE A 30 13.58 -2.84 -5.65
N LEU A 31 13.14 -3.54 -4.60
CA LEU A 31 13.51 -3.23 -3.22
C LEU A 31 15.01 -3.34 -2.98
N ASP A 32 15.65 -4.38 -3.53
CA ASP A 32 17.09 -4.58 -3.40
C ASP A 32 17.86 -3.41 -4.04
N ALA A 33 17.47 -2.98 -5.23
CA ALA A 33 18.08 -1.83 -5.89
C ALA A 33 17.84 -0.53 -5.12
N TYR A 34 16.63 -0.31 -4.60
CA TYR A 34 16.30 0.87 -3.79
C TYR A 34 17.14 0.94 -2.50
N ARG A 35 17.31 -0.20 -1.81
CA ARG A 35 18.15 -0.32 -0.62
C ARG A 35 19.64 -0.15 -0.92
N ALA A 36 20.13 -0.72 -2.02
CA ALA A 36 21.51 -0.54 -2.46
C ALA A 36 21.84 0.93 -2.76
N ALA A 37 20.85 1.68 -3.26
CA ALA A 37 20.94 3.13 -3.44
C ALA A 37 20.78 3.94 -2.14
N ARG A 38 20.65 3.28 -0.98
CA ARG A 38 20.42 3.88 0.34
C ARG A 38 19.13 4.71 0.41
N GLY A 39 18.07 4.25 -0.25
CA GLY A 39 16.76 4.89 -0.21
C GLY A 39 16.17 4.93 1.21
N PRO A 40 15.64 6.08 1.69
CA PRO A 40 15.28 6.27 3.09
C PRO A 40 13.87 5.77 3.46
N ALA A 41 13.06 5.33 2.48
CA ALA A 41 11.65 4.99 2.70
C ALA A 41 11.40 3.69 3.47
N VAL A 42 12.39 2.81 3.55
CA VAL A 42 12.29 1.49 4.19
C VAL A 42 13.59 1.14 4.92
N PRO A 43 13.57 0.21 5.88
CA PRO A 43 14.78 -0.30 6.50
C PRO A 43 15.75 -0.88 5.46
N ALA A 44 17.06 -0.75 5.72
CA ALA A 44 18.12 -1.27 4.86
C ALA A 44 18.06 -2.81 4.69
N ALA A 45 17.46 -3.52 5.65
CA ALA A 45 17.21 -4.94 5.61
C ALA A 45 15.92 -5.28 6.40
N GLY A 46 15.36 -6.46 6.17
CA GLY A 46 14.16 -6.94 6.86
C GLY A 46 12.85 -6.54 6.19
N ASP A 47 11.77 -6.58 6.98
CA ASP A 47 10.41 -6.36 6.50
C ASP A 47 10.15 -4.87 6.17
N PRO A 48 9.78 -4.52 4.92
CA PRO A 48 9.42 -3.15 4.57
C PRO A 48 7.98 -2.78 4.95
N TRP A 49 7.09 -3.74 5.22
CA TRP A 49 5.65 -3.52 5.38
C TRP A 49 5.26 -2.59 6.53
N PRO A 50 5.96 -2.55 7.68
CA PRO A 50 5.65 -1.56 8.72
C PRO A 50 5.67 -0.11 8.23
N ALA A 51 6.50 0.21 7.23
CA ALA A 51 6.54 1.53 6.61
C ALA A 51 5.56 1.67 5.42
N LEU A 52 5.28 0.57 4.72
CA LEU A 52 4.59 0.58 3.44
C LEU A 52 3.09 0.24 3.52
N ASP A 53 2.60 -0.37 4.60
CA ASP A 53 1.21 -0.83 4.69
C ASP A 53 0.20 0.32 4.50
N VAL A 54 0.31 1.37 5.31
CA VAL A 54 -0.57 2.54 5.22
C VAL A 54 -0.56 3.19 3.83
N PRO A 55 0.59 3.57 3.24
CA PRO A 55 0.60 4.19 1.91
C PRO A 55 0.13 3.24 0.80
N ALA A 56 0.45 1.93 0.88
CA ALA A 56 -0.02 0.95 -0.09
C ALA A 56 -1.55 0.79 -0.06
N ARG A 57 -2.14 0.67 1.14
CA ARG A 57 -3.59 0.56 1.32
C ARG A 57 -4.31 1.83 0.85
N ALA A 58 -3.80 3.00 1.23
CA ALA A 58 -4.36 4.29 0.81
C ALA A 58 -4.38 4.45 -0.71
N LEU A 59 -3.25 4.16 -1.38
CA LEU A 59 -3.17 4.26 -2.82
C LEU A 59 -4.00 3.20 -3.55
N THR A 60 -4.13 1.99 -2.98
CA THR A 60 -5.02 0.93 -3.48
C THR A 60 -6.46 1.43 -3.54
N VAL A 61 -6.98 1.97 -2.43
CA VAL A 61 -8.33 2.53 -2.34
C VAL A 61 -8.52 3.70 -3.31
N GLN A 62 -7.57 4.63 -3.37
CA GLN A 62 -7.62 5.76 -4.29
C GLN A 62 -7.63 5.31 -5.77
N THR A 63 -6.91 4.23 -6.08
CA THR A 63 -6.82 3.68 -7.44
C THR A 63 -8.12 2.96 -7.81
N ALA A 64 -8.66 2.12 -6.92
CA ALA A 64 -9.96 1.48 -7.11
C ALA A 64 -11.06 2.51 -7.37
N ALA A 65 -11.15 3.57 -6.55
CA ALA A 65 -12.15 4.62 -6.72
C ALA A 65 -12.06 5.29 -8.10
N ARG A 66 -10.85 5.60 -8.57
CA ARG A 66 -10.63 6.19 -9.89
C ARG A 66 -11.01 5.24 -11.03
N MET A 67 -10.66 3.96 -10.92
CA MET A 67 -11.01 2.93 -11.89
C MET A 67 -12.52 2.75 -11.99
N ILE A 68 -13.21 2.61 -10.86
CA ILE A 68 -14.68 2.48 -10.83
C ILE A 68 -15.36 3.67 -11.50
N VAL A 69 -14.96 4.91 -11.16
CA VAL A 69 -15.53 6.12 -11.76
C VAL A 69 -15.31 6.14 -13.27
N LYS A 70 -14.13 5.75 -13.74
CA LYS A 70 -13.81 5.70 -15.17
C LYS A 70 -14.65 4.63 -15.89
N SER A 71 -14.69 3.41 -15.39
CA SER A 71 -15.44 2.30 -16.03
C SER A 71 -16.94 2.57 -16.03
N ALA A 72 -17.47 3.21 -14.98
CA ALA A 72 -18.87 3.65 -14.93
C ALA A 72 -19.16 4.75 -15.98
N ALA A 73 -18.27 5.73 -16.14
CA ALA A 73 -18.41 6.76 -17.16
C ALA A 73 -18.37 6.19 -18.59
N ASP A 74 -17.56 5.14 -18.80
CA ASP A 74 -17.45 4.42 -20.06
C ASP A 74 -18.59 3.40 -20.29
N GLY A 75 -19.47 3.17 -19.30
CA GLY A 75 -20.59 2.22 -19.40
C GLY A 75 -20.15 0.76 -19.55
N ARG A 76 -18.96 0.40 -19.06
CA ARG A 76 -18.36 -0.93 -19.23
C ARG A 76 -18.14 -1.63 -17.89
N PRO A 77 -18.05 -2.98 -17.88
CA PRO A 77 -17.60 -3.69 -16.70
C PRO A 77 -16.13 -3.37 -16.38
N LEU A 78 -15.75 -3.66 -15.13
CA LEU A 78 -14.34 -3.62 -14.72
C LEU A 78 -13.55 -4.68 -15.49
N ASP A 79 -12.35 -4.32 -15.93
CA ASP A 79 -11.40 -5.28 -16.48
C ASP A 79 -10.69 -6.08 -15.36
N GLU A 80 -9.84 -7.02 -15.76
CA GLU A 80 -9.11 -7.89 -14.83
C GLU A 80 -8.23 -7.10 -13.84
N VAL A 81 -7.54 -6.06 -14.32
CA VAL A 81 -6.66 -5.24 -13.47
C VAL A 81 -7.49 -4.43 -12.48
N GLU A 82 -8.57 -3.82 -12.97
CA GLU A 82 -9.51 -3.06 -12.14
C GLU A 82 -10.15 -3.94 -11.07
N GLN A 83 -10.53 -5.18 -11.42
CA GLN A 83 -11.05 -6.16 -10.48
C GLN A 83 -10.02 -6.55 -9.42
N CYS A 84 -8.75 -6.78 -9.77
CA CYS A 84 -7.70 -7.10 -8.80
C CYS A 84 -7.55 -6.02 -7.71
N VAL A 85 -7.64 -4.74 -8.08
CA VAL A 85 -7.53 -3.62 -7.13
C VAL A 85 -8.79 -3.53 -6.25
N VAL A 86 -9.98 -3.78 -6.79
CA VAL A 86 -11.23 -3.83 -6.03
C VAL A 86 -11.24 -5.01 -5.04
N ASP A 87 -10.78 -6.18 -5.46
CA ASP A 87 -10.65 -7.35 -4.60
C ASP A 87 -9.63 -7.10 -3.48
N ALA A 88 -8.57 -6.35 -3.75
CA ALA A 88 -7.63 -5.90 -2.73
C ALA A 88 -8.30 -4.96 -1.71
N CYS A 89 -9.18 -4.04 -2.13
CA CYS A 89 -9.97 -3.23 -1.21
C CYS A 89 -10.87 -4.08 -0.30
N ALA A 90 -11.49 -5.15 -0.83
CA ALA A 90 -12.29 -6.07 -0.01
C ALA A 90 -11.43 -6.78 1.05
N ARG A 91 -10.23 -7.25 0.69
CA ARG A 91 -9.28 -7.83 1.67
C ARG A 91 -8.85 -6.81 2.72
N ILE A 92 -8.56 -5.58 2.31
CA ILE A 92 -8.19 -4.45 3.18
C ILE A 92 -9.26 -4.16 4.23
N ALA A 93 -10.54 -4.20 3.83
CA ALA A 93 -11.68 -3.94 4.70
C ALA A 93 -11.96 -5.12 5.65
N ALA A 94 -11.57 -6.33 5.29
CA ALA A 94 -11.70 -7.52 6.11
C ALA A 94 -10.62 -7.64 7.21
N VAL A 95 -9.54 -6.86 7.12
CA VAL A 95 -8.53 -6.78 8.19
C VAL A 95 -9.16 -6.05 9.39
N PRO A 96 -9.27 -6.68 10.56
CA PRO A 96 -9.73 -5.98 11.76
C PRO A 96 -8.85 -4.75 11.99
N ALA A 97 -9.45 -3.61 12.31
CA ALA A 97 -8.68 -2.48 12.83
C ALA A 97 -7.87 -3.02 14.01
N ALA A 98 -6.53 -2.97 13.91
CA ALA A 98 -5.69 -3.39 15.03
C ALA A 98 -6.21 -2.68 16.27
N ALA A 99 -6.54 -3.45 17.31
CA ALA A 99 -6.97 -2.89 18.59
C ALA A 99 -5.95 -1.83 18.99
N GLU A 100 -6.45 -0.64 19.32
CA GLU A 100 -5.69 0.45 19.90
C GLU A 100 -5.04 -0.05 21.22
N GLY A 101 -3.89 -0.70 21.15
CA GLY A 101 -2.99 -0.92 22.28
C GLY A 101 -1.82 0.05 22.09
N GLU A 102 -1.62 1.09 22.88
CA GLU A 102 -1.68 1.14 24.33
C GLU A 102 -1.98 2.60 24.77
N LEU A 103 -3.24 2.94 25.06
CA LEU A 103 -3.52 3.97 26.06
C LEU A 103 -3.60 3.24 27.40
N ALA A 104 -2.44 3.07 28.04
CA ALA A 104 -2.39 2.61 29.41
C ALA A 104 -3.16 3.61 30.31
N PRO A 105 -4.08 3.15 31.18
CA PRO A 105 -4.74 4.00 32.15
C PRO A 105 -3.75 4.39 33.25
N GLY A 106 -3.68 5.70 33.53
CA GLY A 106 -3.18 6.39 34.73
C GLY A 106 -2.21 5.70 35.70
N GLY A 107 -1.08 6.38 35.99
CA GLY A 107 -0.25 6.13 37.16
C GLY A 107 0.17 7.43 37.83
N THR A 108 -0.60 7.86 38.83
CA THR A 108 -0.21 8.89 39.81
C THR A 108 0.90 8.35 40.69
N THR A 109 2.02 9.08 40.83
CA THR A 109 2.75 9.32 42.10
C THR A 109 3.66 10.52 41.88
#